data_AF-A0A8B6C4F2-F1
#
_entry.id   AF-A0A8B6C4F2-F1
#
_cell.length_a   1.000
_cell.length_b   1.000
_cell.length_c   1.000
_cell.angle_alpha   90.00
_cell.angle_beta   90.00
_cell.angle_gamma   90.00
#
_symmetry.space_group_name_H-M   'P 1'
#
loop_
_entity.id
_entity.type
_entity.pdbx_description
1 polymer ?
#
loop_
_entity_poly.entity_id
_entity_poly.type
_entity_poly.pdbx_seq_one_letter_code
_entity_poly.pdbx_strand_id
1 'polypeptide(L)'
;MADSSEQEGNPPSEVAVQSVADHTLFLEYLCRVVPALLEDRDSATASLKTSLVEKAHTECIKKFISDPQTPALLIQRSSTKDDSEEVGEGGEGDGEGVVSYHISSEVLYSSSKVTRYL
;
A
#
# COMPACT_ATOMS: atom_id res chain seq x y z
N MET A 1 -41.63 26.10 38.30
CA MET A 1 -41.81 24.89 37.47
C MET A 1 -40.71 24.97 36.41
N ALA A 2 -39.47 24.57 36.71
CA ALA A 2 -38.97 23.19 36.60
C ALA A 2 -39.22 22.59 35.21
N ASP A 3 -38.21 22.66 34.34
CA ASP A 3 -37.74 21.48 33.60
C ASP A 3 -36.30 21.73 33.15
N SER A 4 -35.36 21.20 33.94
CA SER A 4 -33.97 21.02 33.53
C SER A 4 -33.95 19.73 32.70
N SER A 5 -33.84 19.84 31.38
CA SER A 5 -33.57 18.67 30.54
C SER A 5 -32.07 18.39 30.59
N GLU A 6 -31.70 17.54 31.54
CA GLU A 6 -30.38 16.96 31.71
C GLU A 6 -30.01 16.25 30.40
N GLN A 7 -29.09 16.84 29.63
CA GLN A 7 -28.54 16.17 28.46
C GLN A 7 -27.67 15.03 28.98
N GLU A 8 -28.28 13.84 29.00
CA GLU A 8 -27.70 12.57 29.35
C GLU A 8 -26.31 12.46 28.71
N GLY A 9 -25.29 12.46 29.57
CA GLY A 9 -23.90 12.35 29.16
C GLY A 9 -23.74 11.06 28.40
N ASN A 10 -23.56 11.17 27.09
CA ASN A 10 -23.03 10.08 26.29
C ASN A 10 -21.73 9.63 26.99
N PRO A 11 -21.63 8.38 27.50
CA PRO A 11 -20.39 7.95 28.11
C PRO A 11 -19.29 8.16 27.07
N PRO A 12 -18.10 8.66 27.45
CA PRO A 12 -16.98 8.70 26.53
C PRO A 12 -16.82 7.27 26.03
N SER A 13 -17.03 7.02 24.73
CA SER A 13 -16.77 5.71 24.14
C SER A 13 -15.37 5.31 24.60
N GLU A 14 -15.27 4.32 25.48
CA GLU A 14 -14.00 3.76 25.88
C GLU A 14 -13.31 3.36 24.58
N VAL A 15 -12.25 4.10 24.24
CA VAL A 15 -11.41 3.77 23.10
C VAL A 15 -10.75 2.46 23.50
N ALA A 16 -11.35 1.34 23.08
CA ALA A 16 -10.83 0.02 23.34
C ALA A 16 -9.38 0.03 22.87
N VAL A 17 -8.44 -0.17 23.79
CA VAL A 17 -7.01 -0.19 23.49
C VAL A 17 -6.76 -1.46 22.68
N GLN A 18 -6.87 -1.35 21.37
CA GLN A 18 -6.68 -2.46 20.46
C GLN A 18 -5.18 -2.70 20.31
N SER A 19 -4.74 -3.95 20.51
CA SER A 19 -3.35 -4.32 20.30
C SER A 19 -2.97 -4.07 18.84
N VAL A 20 -1.93 -3.28 18.64
CA VAL A 20 -1.38 -2.94 17.33
C VAL A 20 -0.62 -4.16 16.78
N ALA A 21 -0.79 -4.47 15.50
CA ALA A 21 -0.09 -5.58 14.86
C ALA A 21 1.42 -5.37 14.85
N ASP A 22 2.19 -6.45 14.99
CA ASP A 22 3.65 -6.37 14.82
C ASP A 22 3.99 -6.05 13.36
N HIS A 23 4.90 -5.08 13.18
CA HIS A 23 5.31 -4.63 11.85
C HIS A 23 5.93 -5.76 11.02
N THR A 24 6.75 -6.62 11.63
CA THR A 24 7.42 -7.74 10.96
C THR A 24 6.41 -8.76 10.48
N LEU A 25 5.46 -9.13 11.35
CA LEU A 25 4.37 -10.04 10.99
C LEU A 25 3.51 -9.49 9.85
N PHE A 26 3.28 -8.17 9.83
CA PHE A 26 2.55 -7.53 8.74
C PHE A 26 3.34 -7.56 7.43
N LEU A 27 4.67 -7.34 7.45
CA LEU A 27 5.51 -7.48 6.26
C LEU A 27 5.52 -8.92 5.72
N GLU A 28 5.58 -9.93 6.60
CA GLU A 28 5.47 -11.34 6.20
C GLU A 28 4.12 -11.66 5.57
N TYR A 29 3.05 -11.07 6.08
CA TYR A 29 1.72 -11.15 5.47
C TYR A 29 1.71 -10.55 4.06
N LEU A 30 2.25 -9.33 3.89
CA LEU A 30 2.35 -8.69 2.57
C LEU A 30 3.19 -9.51 1.58
N CYS A 31 4.29 -10.13 2.04
CA CYS A 31 5.11 -11.00 1.21
C CYS A 31 4.39 -12.26 0.73
N ARG A 32 3.31 -12.68 1.38
CA ARG A 32 2.48 -13.81 0.93
C ARG A 32 1.33 -13.35 0.03
N VAL A 33 0.67 -12.26 0.40
CA VAL A 33 -0.57 -11.83 -0.27
C VAL A 33 -0.32 -11.02 -1.53
N VAL A 34 0.66 -10.12 -1.54
CA VAL A 34 0.92 -9.26 -2.71
C VAL A 34 1.29 -10.07 -3.96
N PRO A 35 2.20 -11.05 -3.90
CA PRO A 35 2.53 -11.86 -5.09
C PRO A 35 1.36 -12.72 -5.57
N ALA A 36 0.57 -13.26 -4.64
CA ALA A 36 -0.60 -14.06 -4.96
C ALA A 36 -1.69 -13.24 -5.67
N LEU A 37 -1.87 -11.96 -5.29
CA LEU A 37 -2.91 -11.11 -5.85
C LEU A 37 -2.48 -10.31 -7.10
N LEU A 38 -1.22 -9.89 -7.17
CA LEU A 38 -0.74 -9.00 -8.24
C LEU A 38 0.09 -9.72 -9.31
N GLU A 39 0.59 -10.92 -9.03
CA GLU A 39 1.52 -11.64 -9.90
C GLU A 39 1.13 -13.11 -10.13
N ASP A 40 0.06 -13.62 -9.50
CA ASP A 40 -0.31 -15.04 -9.47
C ASP A 40 0.87 -15.96 -9.05
N ARG A 41 1.72 -15.48 -8.14
CA ARG A 41 2.92 -16.20 -7.65
C ARG A 41 2.77 -16.62 -6.19
N ASP A 42 3.35 -17.78 -5.84
CA ASP A 42 3.38 -18.29 -4.47
C ASP A 42 4.47 -17.67 -3.57
N SER A 43 5.37 -16.85 -4.13
CA SER A 43 6.50 -16.28 -3.39
C SER A 43 6.83 -14.84 -3.79
N ALA A 44 7.29 -14.06 -2.80
CA ALA A 44 7.66 -12.66 -2.99
C ALA A 44 8.91 -12.50 -3.87
N THR A 45 8.78 -11.64 -4.88
CA THR A 45 9.87 -11.19 -5.75
C THR A 45 10.88 -10.34 -4.99
N ALA A 46 12.12 -10.28 -5.50
CA ALA A 46 13.16 -9.43 -4.92
C ALA A 46 12.75 -7.95 -4.92
N SER A 47 12.12 -7.48 -6.01
CA SER A 47 11.63 -6.11 -6.13
C SER A 47 10.61 -5.75 -5.06
N LEU A 48 9.67 -6.65 -4.75
CA LEU A 48 8.71 -6.45 -3.66
C LEU A 48 9.41 -6.36 -2.31
N LYS A 49 10.30 -7.31 -2.01
CA LYS A 49 11.01 -7.35 -0.72
C LYS A 49 11.85 -6.09 -0.50
N THR A 50 12.57 -5.64 -1.53
CA THR A 50 13.36 -4.42 -1.48
C THR A 50 12.47 -3.21 -1.24
N SER A 51 11.35 -3.08 -1.95
CA SER A 51 10.42 -1.97 -1.78
C SER A 51 9.81 -1.92 -0.38
N LEU A 52 9.44 -3.07 0.20
CA LEU A 52 8.86 -3.14 1.55
C LEU A 52 9.81 -2.64 2.66
N VAL A 53 11.13 -2.75 2.46
CA VAL A 53 12.13 -2.29 3.44
C VAL A 53 12.65 -0.88 3.15
N GLU A 54 12.19 -0.24 2.08
CA GLU A 54 12.50 1.18 1.84
C GLU A 54 11.97 2.03 2.99
N LYS A 55 12.78 3.01 3.42
CA LYS A 55 12.46 3.83 4.59
C LYS A 55 11.06 4.47 4.50
N ALA A 56 10.75 5.08 3.36
CA ALA A 56 9.47 5.76 3.15
C ALA A 56 8.27 4.80 3.26
N HIS A 57 8.37 3.62 2.64
CA HIS A 57 7.33 2.60 2.72
C HIS A 57 7.20 2.00 4.11
N THR A 58 8.34 1.74 4.77
CA THR A 58 8.36 1.26 6.17
C THR A 58 7.66 2.25 7.10
N GLU A 59 7.93 3.54 6.96
CA GLU A 59 7.27 4.59 7.74
C GLU A 59 5.77 4.67 7.43
N CYS A 60 5.38 4.57 6.15
CA CYS A 60 3.98 4.54 5.72
C CYS A 60 3.22 3.33 6.32
N ILE A 61 3.80 2.13 6.24
CA ILE A 61 3.21 0.90 6.79
C ILE A 61 3.09 1.00 8.32
N LYS A 62 4.13 1.47 9.01
CA LYS A 62 4.08 1.67 10.46
C LYS A 62 2.98 2.64 10.85
N LYS A 63 2.87 3.76 10.13
CA LYS A 63 1.80 4.74 10.33
C LYS A 63 0.42 4.10 10.14
N PHE A 64 0.19 3.37 9.05
CA PHE A 64 -1.06 2.64 8.81
C PHE A 64 -1.43 1.69 9.97
N ILE A 65 -0.44 0.98 10.50
CA ILE A 65 -0.66 0.02 11.59
C ILE A 65 -0.98 0.73 12.92
N SER A 66 -0.34 1.86 13.21
CA SER A 66 -0.43 2.53 14.52
C SER A 66 -1.39 3.72 14.61
N ASP A 67 -1.71 4.36 13.49
CA ASP A 67 -2.49 5.61 13.42
C ASP A 67 -3.91 5.33 12.93
N PRO A 68 -4.93 5.44 13.80
CA PRO A 68 -6.33 5.23 13.42
C PRO A 68 -6.83 6.18 12.31
N GLN A 69 -6.17 7.32 12.09
CA GLN A 69 -6.52 8.25 11.02
C GLN A 69 -6.00 7.81 9.64
N THR A 70 -5.27 6.69 9.57
CA THR A 70 -4.74 6.11 8.33
C THR A 70 -5.46 4.79 8.03
N PRO A 71 -6.72 4.81 7.53
CA PRO A 71 -7.55 3.60 7.42
C PRO A 71 -7.23 2.72 6.21
N ALA A 72 -6.39 3.19 5.29
CA ALA A 72 -6.09 2.51 4.03
C ALA A 72 -4.59 2.49 3.74
N LEU A 73 -4.17 1.43 3.05
CA LEU A 73 -2.83 1.24 2.53
C LEU A 73 -2.95 0.70 1.09
N LEU A 74 -2.46 1.48 0.13
CA LEU A 74 -2.40 1.11 -1.27
C LEU A 74 -1.00 0.56 -1.59
N ILE A 75 -0.95 -0.62 -2.20
CA ILE A 75 0.25 -1.19 -2.79
C ILE A 75 0.04 -1.23 -4.30
N GLN A 76 0.79 -0.40 -5.02
CA GLN A 76 0.70 -0.28 -6.47
C GLN A 76 1.93 -0.90 -7.12
N ARG A 77 1.71 -1.93 -7.93
CA ARG A 77 2.72 -2.52 -8.81
C ARG A 77 2.69 -1.82 -10.15
N SER A 78 3.83 -1.35 -10.64
CA SER A 78 3.97 -0.73 -11.95
C SER A 78 5.05 -1.48 -12.74
N SER A 79 4.80 -1.71 -14.03
CA SER A 79 5.78 -2.29 -14.95
C SER A 79 6.01 -1.30 -16.09
N THR A 80 7.22 -0.76 -16.19
CA THR A 80 7.61 0.02 -17.37
C THR A 80 8.06 -0.96 -18.44
N LYS A 81 7.16 -1.25 -19.40
CA LYS A 81 7.59 -1.73 -20.71
C LYS A 81 8.20 -0.52 -21.40
N ASP A 82 9.46 -0.60 -21.77
CA ASP A 82 10.12 0.43 -22.55
C ASP A 82 9.38 0.54 -23.89
N ASP A 83 8.53 1.56 -24.04
CA ASP A 83 7.91 1.95 -25.31
C ASP A 83 8.87 2.89 -26.07
N SER A 84 10.19 2.62 -26.04
CA SER A 84 11.10 3.18 -27.05
C SER A 84 10.94 2.35 -28.31
N GLU A 85 10.00 2.76 -29.14
CA GLU A 85 10.00 2.45 -30.56
C GLU A 85 11.26 3.08 -31.21
N GLU A 86 12.43 2.47 -31.03
CA GLU A 86 13.53 2.65 -31.98
C GLU A 86 14.24 1.31 -32.25
N VAL A 87 14.23 0.97 -33.54
CA VAL A 87 14.78 -0.21 -34.21
C VAL A 87 16.16 -0.61 -33.69
N GLY A 88 16.29 -1.88 -33.27
CA GLY A 88 17.59 -2.52 -33.04
C GLY A 88 17.43 -4.04 -32.90
N GLU A 89 17.76 -4.76 -33.97
CA GLU A 89 17.77 -6.22 -34.02
C GLU A 89 18.64 -6.84 -32.92
N GLY A 90 18.13 -7.92 -32.31
CA GLY A 90 18.96 -8.94 -31.66
C GLY A 90 19.02 -8.84 -30.13
N GLY A 91 18.09 -9.52 -29.47
CA GLY A 91 18.16 -9.78 -28.04
C GLY A 91 16.95 -10.55 -27.55
N GLU A 92 17.05 -11.88 -27.55
CA GLU A 92 16.13 -12.79 -26.88
C GLU A 92 16.25 -12.57 -25.36
N GLY A 93 15.62 -11.50 -24.86
CA GLY A 93 15.59 -11.14 -23.45
C GLY A 93 14.16 -11.28 -22.93
N ASP A 94 13.98 -12.20 -21.98
CA ASP A 94 12.78 -12.43 -21.19
C ASP A 94 12.05 -11.11 -20.85
N GLY A 95 10.89 -10.91 -21.46
CA GLY A 95 10.20 -9.63 -21.61
C GLY A 95 9.46 -9.12 -20.38
N GLU A 96 10.10 -9.13 -19.22
CA GLU A 96 9.55 -8.55 -17.99
C GLU A 96 10.14 -7.13 -17.82
N GLY A 97 9.40 -6.10 -18.24
CA GLY A 97 9.79 -4.69 -18.02
C GLY A 97 10.05 -4.39 -16.54
N VAL A 98 10.81 -3.33 -16.24
CA VAL A 98 11.22 -3.03 -14.85
C VAL A 98 9.99 -2.90 -13.94
N VAL A 99 9.89 -3.82 -12.97
CA VAL A 99 8.80 -3.86 -11.99
C VAL A 99 9.17 -3.03 -10.76
N SER A 100 8.35 -2.04 -10.46
CA SER A 100 8.47 -1.20 -9.27
C SER A 100 7.19 -1.25 -8.42
N TYR A 101 7.35 -0.98 -7.12
CA TYR A 101 6.28 -0.97 -6.13
C TYR A 101 6.22 0.38 -5.44
N HIS A 102 5.02 0.93 -5.32
CA HIS A 102 4.75 2.16 -4.59
C HIS A 102 3.74 1.89 -3.48
N ILE A 103 4.05 2.34 -2.26
CA ILE A 103 3.20 2.13 -1.08
C ILE A 103 2.77 3.48 -0.51
N SER A 104 1.47 3.69 -0.40
CA SER A 104 0.88 4.96 0.06
C SER A 104 -0.34 4.73 0.95
N SER A 105 -0.58 5.65 1.88
CA SER A 105 -1.83 5.70 2.64
C SER A 105 -3.00 6.29 1.85
N GLU A 106 -2.71 6.94 0.72
CA GLU A 106 -3.71 7.56 -0.14
C GLU A 106 -4.12 6.61 -1.25
N VAL A 107 -5.42 6.39 -1.39
CA VAL A 107 -5.98 5.54 -2.44
C VAL A 107 -6.35 6.42 -3.62
N LEU A 108 -5.45 6.49 -4.60
CA LEU A 108 -5.63 7.26 -5.82
C LEU A 108 -5.62 6.33 -7.03
N TYR A 109 -6.54 6.57 -7.97
CA TYR A 109 -6.45 5.92 -9.27
C TYR A 109 -5.25 6.49 -10.03
N SER A 110 -4.34 5.60 -10.44
CA SER A 110 -3.28 5.92 -11.38
C SER A 110 -3.48 5.11 -12.66
N SER A 111 -3.24 5.75 -13.79
CA SER A 111 -3.27 5.10 -15.10
C SER A 111 -2.18 5.70 -15.94
N SER A 112 -1.51 4.87 -16.72
CA SER A 112 -0.48 5.28 -17.68
C SER A 112 -0.99 6.32 -18.69
N LYS A 113 -2.33 6.45 -18.84
CA LYS A 113 -2.99 7.41 -19.75
C LYS A 113 -3.57 8.66 -19.06
N VAL A 114 -3.61 8.70 -17.72
CA VAL A 114 -4.24 9.82 -17.00
C VAL A 114 -3.21 10.90 -16.72
N THR A 115 -3.13 11.86 -17.63
CA THR A 115 -2.52 13.16 -17.38
C THR A 115 -3.32 13.85 -16.27
N ARG A 116 -2.67 14.15 -15.14
CA ARG A 116 -3.23 15.04 -14.11
C ARG A 116 -3.43 16.41 -14.74
N TYR A 117 -4.69 16.81 -14.92
CA TYR A 117 -5.02 18.23 -15.04
C TYR A 117 -4.98 18.81 -13.62
N LEU A 118 -3.88 19.49 -13.31
CA LEU A 118 -3.83 20.47 -12.22
C LEU A 118 -4.42 21.79 -12.72
#